data_AF-A0A1G9BSF9-F1
#
_entry.id   AF-A0A1G9BSF9-F1
#
_cell.length_a   1.000
_cell.length_b   1.000
_cell.length_c   1.000
_cell.angle_alpha   90.00
_cell.angle_beta   90.00
_cell.angle_gamma   90.00
#
_symmetry.space_group_name_H-M   'P 1'
#
loop_
_entity.id
_entity.type
_entity.pdbx_description
1 polymer ?
#
loop_
_entity_poly.entity_id
_entity_poly.type
_entity_poly.pdbx_seq_one_letter_code
_entity_poly.pdbx_strand_id
1 'polypeptide(L)' 'MDLNLRKAILENVSENNTEQLEATILDAIESGEEKMLPGLGVLFELIWQQSDKADKEEMLSALEKGVQQAQ' A
#
# COMPACT_ATOMS: atom_id res chain seq x y z
N MET A 1 -2.71 -2.25 21.35
CA MET A 1 -3.83 -2.27 20.38
C MET A 1 -3.34 -2.15 18.94
N ASP A 2 -2.03 -2.03 18.70
CA ASP A 2 -1.38 -1.91 17.38
C ASP A 2 -1.43 -3.16 16.50
N LEU A 3 -1.58 -4.34 17.10
CA LEU A 3 -1.56 -5.62 16.37
C LEU A 3 -2.76 -5.78 15.42
N ASN A 4 -3.88 -5.12 15.70
CA ASN A 4 -5.11 -5.27 14.93
C ASN A 4 -5.12 -4.45 13.64
N LEU A 5 -4.47 -3.28 13.60
CA LEU A 5 -4.46 -2.45 12.39
C LEU A 5 -3.61 -3.08 11.30
N ARG A 6 -2.40 -3.56 11.64
CA ARG A 6 -1.53 -4.26 10.68
C ARG A 6 -2.20 -5.52 10.12
N LYS A 7 -2.88 -6.29 10.99
CA LYS A 7 -3.59 -7.49 10.58
C LYS A 7 -4.82 -7.17 9.73
N ALA A 8 -5.61 -6.16 10.11
CA ALA A 8 -6.78 -5.73 9.34
C ALA A 8 -6.40 -5.15 7.96
N ILE A 9 -5.28 -4.41 7.88
CA ILE A 9 -4.74 -3.98 6.59
C ILE A 9 -4.33 -5.22 5.79
N LEU A 10 -3.48 -6.10 6.32
CA LEU A 10 -3.06 -7.32 5.62
C LEU A 10 -4.24 -8.17 5.15
N GLU A 11 -5.27 -8.38 5.97
CA GLU A 11 -6.48 -9.12 5.58
C GLU A 11 -7.21 -8.41 4.43
N ASN A 12 -7.44 -7.09 4.53
CA ASN A 12 -8.08 -6.31 3.45
C ASN A 12 -7.27 -6.32 2.15
N VAL A 13 -5.93 -6.27 2.20
CA VAL A 13 -5.10 -6.25 0.99
C VAL A 13 -4.80 -7.65 0.45
N SER A 14 -4.93 -8.70 1.26
CA SER A 14 -4.62 -10.08 0.86
C SER A 14 -5.63 -10.70 -0.10
N GLU A 15 -6.86 -10.17 -0.14
CA GLU A 15 -7.86 -10.54 -1.12
C GLU A 15 -7.85 -9.62 -2.35
N ASN A 16 -7.04 -8.55 -2.33
CA ASN A 16 -6.99 -7.56 -3.39
C ASN A 16 -6.04 -7.98 -4.50
N ASN A 17 -6.47 -7.79 -5.75
CA ASN A 17 -5.60 -7.91 -6.91
C ASN A 17 -4.70 -6.67 -7.08
N THR A 18 -3.72 -6.72 -7.99
CA THR A 18 -2.76 -5.63 -8.25
C THR A 18 -3.45 -4.27 -8.52
N GLU A 19 -4.59 -4.26 -9.23
CA GLU A 19 -5.35 -3.04 -9.53
C GLU A 19 -6.06 -2.47 -8.28
N GLN A 20 -6.57 -3.33 -7.41
CA GLN A 20 -7.19 -2.94 -6.14
C GLN A 20 -6.15 -2.46 -5.13
N LEU A 21 -4.96 -3.07 -5.14
CA LEU A 21 -3.78 -2.62 -4.39
C LEU A 21 -3.40 -1.20 -4.81
N GLU A 22 -3.31 -0.95 -6.12
CA GLU A 22 -3.04 0.37 -6.67
C GLU A 22 -4.12 1.39 -6.26
N ALA A 23 -5.40 1.03 -6.42
CA ALA A 23 -6.50 1.90 -6.02
C ALA A 23 -6.47 2.24 -4.53
N THR A 24 -6.18 1.26 -3.66
CA THR A 24 -6.05 1.47 -2.21
C THR A 24 -4.90 2.42 -1.87
N ILE A 25 -3.77 2.29 -2.57
CA ILE A 25 -2.61 3.18 -2.42
C ILE A 25 -2.98 4.60 -2.85
N LEU A 26 -3.61 4.75 -4.02
CA LEU A 26 -4.03 6.05 -4.55
C LEU A 26 -5.05 6.71 -3.63
N ASP A 27 -6.05 5.98 -3.15
CA ASP A 27 -7.04 6.46 -2.20
C ASP A 27 -6.40 6.90 -0.88
N ALA A 28 -5.39 6.17 -0.38
CA ALA A 28 -4.68 6.54 0.84
C ALA A 28 -3.84 7.82 0.66
N ILE A 29 -3.21 7.99 -0.50
CA ILE A 29 -2.45 9.19 -0.85
C ILE A 29 -3.41 10.39 -1.03
N GLU A 30 -4.51 10.21 -1.77
CA GLU A 30 -5.48 11.27 -2.04
C GLU A 30 -6.31 11.68 -0.82
N SER A 31 -6.66 10.72 0.05
CA SER A 31 -7.45 11.03 1.26
C SER A 31 -6.66 11.86 2.27
N GLY A 32 -5.32 11.86 2.17
CA GLY A 32 -4.45 12.61 3.08
C GLY A 32 -4.71 12.27 4.54
N GLU A 33 -5.26 11.09 4.84
CA GLU A 33 -5.57 10.68 6.20
C GLU A 33 -4.26 10.44 6.97
N GLU A 34 -3.73 11.51 7.57
CA GLU A 34 -2.57 11.54 8.47
C GLU A 34 -2.69 10.52 9.63
N LYS A 35 -3.87 9.94 9.85
CA LYS A 35 -4.13 8.87 10.83
C LYS A 35 -3.75 7.46 10.35
N MET A 36 -3.68 7.20 9.05
CA MET A 36 -3.40 5.87 8.48
C MET A 36 -2.06 5.78 7.74
N LEU A 37 -1.47 6.93 7.36
CA LEU A 37 -0.11 7.00 6.82
C LEU A 37 0.87 7.40 7.94
N PRO A 38 1.40 6.46 8.74
CA PRO A 38 2.57 6.76 9.58
C PRO A 38 3.72 7.25 8.69
N GLY A 39 4.81 7.82 9.22
CA GLY A 39 5.87 8.43 8.40
C GLY A 39 6.41 7.58 7.21
N LEU A 40 6.26 6.26 7.23
CA LEU A 40 6.53 5.37 6.08
C LEU A 40 5.59 5.58 4.89
N GLY A 41 4.32 5.90 5.14
CA GLY A 41 3.32 6.24 4.14
C GLY A 41 3.68 7.50 3.35
N VAL A 42 4.15 8.55 4.04
CA VAL A 42 4.63 9.78 3.39
C VAL A 42 5.88 9.53 2.54
N LEU A 43 6.80 8.68 3.02
CA LEU A 43 7.98 8.30 2.23
C LEU A 43 7.60 7.48 0.99
N PHE A 44 6.64 6.57 1.13
CA PHE A 44 6.12 5.79 0.01
C PHE A 44 5.39 6.67 -1.00
N GLU A 45 4.58 7.63 -0.56
CA GLU A 45 3.91 8.62 -1.40
C GLU A 45 4.91 9.41 -2.25
N LEU A 46 5.99 9.93 -1.64
CA LEU A 46 7.00 10.71 -2.35
C LEU A 46 7.69 9.89 -3.44
N ILE A 47 8.04 8.64 -3.15
CA ILE A 47 8.63 7.72 -4.13
C ILE A 47 7.58 7.41 -5.20
N TRP A 48 6.35 7.06 -4.83
CA TRP A 48 5.26 6.75 -5.75
C TRP A 48 4.95 7.91 -6.72
N GLN A 49 4.97 9.15 -6.25
CA GLN A 49 4.77 10.33 -7.09
C GLN A 49 5.95 10.59 -8.05
N GLN A 50 7.19 10.21 -7.67
CA GLN A 50 8.37 10.31 -8.51
C GLN A 50 8.57 9.12 -9.46
N SER A 51 8.02 7.95 -9.11
CA SER A 51 8.10 6.73 -9.88
C SER A 51 7.34 6.84 -11.20
N ASP A 52 7.95 6.32 -12.26
CA ASP A 52 7.26 6.15 -13.53
C ASP A 52 6.30 4.95 -13.49
N LYS A 53 5.63 4.66 -14.62
CA LYS A 53 4.67 3.56 -14.68
C LYS A 53 5.34 2.20 -14.44
N ALA A 54 6.54 1.99 -14.94
CA ALA A 54 7.25 0.71 -14.81
C ALA A 54 7.67 0.49 -13.35
N ASP A 55 8.20 1.52 -12.70
CA ASP A 55 8.57 1.50 -11.29
C ASP A 55 7.35 1.23 -10.40
N LYS A 56 6.20 1.87 -10.69
CA LYS A 56 4.93 1.61 -9.98
C LYS A 56 4.46 0.17 -10.14
N GLU A 57 4.50 -0.38 -11.35
CA GLU A 57 4.17 -1.78 -11.61
C GLU A 57 5.08 -2.74 -10.83
N GLU A 58 6.39 -2.46 -10.77
CA GLU A 58 7.34 -3.24 -9.97
C GLU A 58 7.04 -3.16 -8.47
N MET A 59 6.77 -1.95 -7.96
CA MET A 59 6.38 -1.73 -6.56
C MET A 59 5.10 -2.48 -6.20
N LEU A 60 4.08 -2.43 -7.06
CA LEU A 60 2.82 -3.16 -6.88
C LEU A 60 3.05 -4.67 -6.88
N SER A 61 3.86 -5.20 -7.81
CA SER A 61 4.18 -6.62 -7.87
C SER A 61 4.95 -7.09 -6.63
N ALA A 62 5.88 -6.26 -6.12
CA ALA A 62 6.60 -6.54 -4.88
C ALA A 62 5.66 -6.51 -3.67
N LEU A 63 4.73 -5.56 -3.62
CA LEU A 63 3.68 -5.47 -2.59
C LEU A 63 2.77 -6.69 -2.60
N GLU A 64 2.24 -7.07 -3.77
CA GLU A 64 1.39 -8.25 -3.94
C GLU A 64 2.08 -9.52 -3.43
N LYS A 65 3.34 -9.74 -3.84
CA LYS A 65 4.14 -10.87 -3.35
C LYS A 65 4.37 -10.81 -1.83
N GLY A 66 4.67 -9.62 -1.30
CA GLY A 66 4.88 -9.43 0.14
C GLY A 66 3.62 -9.72 0.96
N VAL A 67 2.44 -9.30 0.47
CA VAL A 67 1.15 -9.58 1.09
C VAL A 67 0.83 -11.07 1.05
N GLN A 68 1.04 -11.74 -0.09
CA GLN A 68 0.86 -13.19 -0.21
C GLN A 68 1.80 -13.99 0.70
N GLN A 69 3.01 -13.49 0.95
CA GLN A 69 3.98 -14.13 1.85
C GLN A 69 3.73 -13.85 3.34
N ALA A 70 3.00 -12.78 3.65
CA ALA A 70 2.63 -12.41 5.01
C ALA A 70 1.33 -13.10 5.50
N GLN A 71 0.65 -13.84 4.61
CA GLN A 71 -0.49 -14.71 4.91
C GLN A 71 -0.09 -15.97 5.70
#